data_AF-Q96K97-F1
#
_entry.id   AF-Q96K97-F1
#
_cell.length_a   1.000
_cell.length_b   1.000
_cell.length_c   1.000
_cell.angle_alpha   90.00
_cell.angle_beta   90.00
_cell.angle_gamma   90.00
#
_symmetry.space_group_name_H-M   'P 1'
#
loop_
_entity.id
_entity.type
_entity.pdbx_description
1 polymer ?
#
loop_
_entity_poly.entity_id
_entity_poly.type
_entity_poly.pdbx_seq_one_letter_code
_entity_poly.pdbx_strand_id
1 'polypeptide(L)'
;MSEVEWRGRTVPVKIDKVRIFLLGLADNEAAIVQAESEETKERLFESMLSECRDAIQVVREELKPDQKQRDYILEGEPGKVSNLQYLHSYLTYIKLSTAIKRNENMAKGLQRALLQQQPEDDSKRSPRPQDLIRLYDIILQNLVELLQLPGLEEDKAFQKEIGLKTLVFKAYRCFFIAQSYVLVKKWSEALVLYDRVLKYANEVNSDAGAFKNSLKDLPDVQELITQVRSEKCSLQAAAILDANDAHQTETSSSQVKDNKPLVERFETFCLDPSLVTKQANLVHFPPGFQPIPCKPLFFDLALNHVAFPPLEDKLEQKTKSGLTGYIKGIFGFRS
;
A
#
# COMPACT_ATOMS: atom_id res chain seq x y z
N MET A 1 -31.29 -37.68 2.55
CA MET A 1 -31.04 -36.83 1.37
C MET A 1 -31.06 -37.71 0.11
N SER A 2 -32.07 -37.58 -0.74
CA SER A 2 -32.19 -38.34 -2.00
C SER A 2 -31.63 -37.59 -3.21
N GLU A 3 -31.47 -36.28 -3.10
CA GLU A 3 -30.98 -35.38 -4.13
C GLU A 3 -30.21 -34.22 -3.51
N VAL A 4 -29.39 -33.55 -4.30
CA VAL A 4 -28.64 -32.36 -3.91
C VAL A 4 -28.76 -31.29 -5.00
N GLU A 5 -29.00 -30.05 -4.60
CA GLU A 5 -29.02 -28.89 -5.49
C GLU A 5 -27.70 -28.13 -5.39
N TRP A 6 -27.07 -27.88 -6.54
CA TRP A 6 -25.85 -27.08 -6.62
C TRP A 6 -25.83 -26.26 -7.91
N ARG A 7 -25.59 -24.95 -7.79
CA ARG A 7 -25.59 -23.98 -8.91
C ARG A 7 -26.86 -24.03 -9.76
N GLY A 8 -28.03 -24.23 -9.12
CA GLY A 8 -29.32 -24.28 -9.79
C GLY A 8 -29.63 -25.58 -10.54
N ARG A 9 -28.80 -26.62 -10.35
CA ARG A 9 -29.06 -27.97 -10.87
C ARG A 9 -29.24 -28.96 -9.72
N THR A 10 -30.36 -29.67 -9.74
CA THR A 10 -30.64 -30.77 -8.79
C THR A 10 -30.18 -32.10 -9.37
N VAL A 11 -29.45 -32.88 -8.56
CA VAL A 11 -28.89 -34.17 -8.96
C VAL A 11 -29.29 -35.26 -7.94
N PRO A 12 -29.81 -36.42 -8.40
CA PRO A 12 -30.12 -37.52 -7.50
C PRO A 12 -28.86 -38.16 -6.92
N VAL A 13 -28.86 -38.41 -5.61
CA VAL A 13 -27.74 -39.03 -4.88
C VAL A 13 -28.09 -40.49 -4.57
N LYS A 14 -27.73 -41.38 -5.50
CA LYS A 14 -28.01 -42.82 -5.38
C LYS A 14 -26.99 -43.56 -4.51
N ILE A 15 -25.75 -43.08 -4.48
CA ILE A 15 -24.63 -43.73 -3.77
C ILE A 15 -24.71 -43.40 -2.27
N ASP A 16 -24.87 -44.43 -1.43
CA ASP A 16 -25.05 -44.29 0.01
C ASP A 16 -23.88 -43.57 0.69
N LYS A 17 -22.64 -43.88 0.30
CA LYS A 17 -21.45 -43.23 0.85
C LYS A 17 -21.43 -41.71 0.59
N VAL A 18 -21.83 -41.29 -0.62
CA VAL A 18 -21.94 -39.87 -0.98
C VAL A 18 -23.07 -39.21 -0.19
N ARG A 19 -24.19 -39.91 -0.01
CA ARG A 19 -25.31 -39.41 0.79
C ARG A 19 -24.92 -39.14 2.24
N ILE A 20 -24.21 -40.08 2.87
CA ILE A 20 -23.75 -39.94 4.26
C ILE A 20 -22.80 -38.73 4.37
N PHE A 21 -21.84 -38.60 3.47
CA PHE A 21 -20.91 -37.47 3.45
C PHE A 21 -21.65 -36.12 3.30
N LEU A 22 -22.56 -36.01 2.33
CA LEU A 22 -23.29 -34.76 2.09
C LEU A 22 -24.25 -34.40 3.24
N LEU A 23 -24.81 -35.39 3.95
CA LEU A 23 -25.63 -35.15 5.13
C LEU A 23 -24.82 -34.55 6.29
N GLY A 24 -23.59 -35.02 6.51
CA GLY A 24 -22.70 -34.50 7.55
C GLY A 24 -21.94 -33.23 7.17
N LEU A 25 -22.07 -32.75 5.93
CA LEU A 25 -21.26 -31.65 5.39
C LEU A 25 -21.43 -30.36 6.21
N ALA A 26 -22.67 -29.95 6.48
CA ALA A 26 -22.97 -28.71 7.20
C ALA A 26 -22.48 -28.77 8.66
N ASP A 27 -22.65 -29.91 9.33
CA ASP A 27 -22.20 -30.12 10.71
C ASP A 27 -20.66 -30.07 10.80
N ASN A 28 -19.97 -30.69 9.84
CA ASN A 28 -18.52 -30.64 9.74
C ASN A 28 -18.00 -29.21 9.47
N GLU A 29 -18.66 -28.46 8.57
CA GLU A 29 -18.31 -27.05 8.33
C GLU A 29 -18.54 -26.18 9.58
N ALA A 30 -19.64 -26.39 10.30
CA ALA A 30 -19.92 -25.70 11.56
C ALA A 30 -18.88 -26.03 12.64
N ALA A 31 -18.49 -27.30 12.77
CA ALA A 31 -17.46 -27.73 13.72
C ALA A 31 -16.10 -27.09 13.45
N ILE A 32 -15.71 -26.93 12.17
CA ILE A 32 -14.47 -26.23 11.78
C ILE A 32 -14.51 -24.76 12.20
N VAL A 33 -15.64 -24.08 11.98
CA VAL A 33 -15.80 -22.66 12.34
C VAL A 33 -15.77 -22.46 13.86
N GLN A 34 -16.40 -23.37 14.61
CA GLN A 34 -16.53 -23.30 16.07
C GLN A 34 -15.28 -23.74 16.83
N ALA A 35 -14.36 -24.48 16.19
CA ALA A 35 -13.13 -24.90 16.84
C ALA A 35 -12.29 -23.67 17.27
N GLU A 36 -11.76 -23.71 18.50
CA GLU A 36 -10.92 -22.62 19.02
C GLU A 36 -9.43 -22.87 18.74
N SER A 37 -8.99 -24.12 18.89
CA SER A 37 -7.60 -24.54 18.66
C SER A 37 -7.32 -24.72 17.17
N GLU A 38 -6.19 -24.16 16.70
CA GLU A 38 -5.71 -24.35 15.33
C GLU A 38 -5.40 -25.84 15.03
N GLU A 39 -4.92 -26.60 16.01
CA GLU A 39 -4.65 -28.04 15.83
C GLU A 39 -5.95 -28.83 15.65
N THR A 40 -7.00 -28.47 16.40
CA THR A 40 -8.32 -29.08 16.24
C THR A 40 -8.92 -28.74 14.88
N LYS A 41 -8.80 -27.48 14.42
CA LYS A 41 -9.23 -27.08 13.07
C LYS A 41 -8.53 -27.88 11.99
N GLU A 42 -7.22 -28.03 12.09
CA GLU A 42 -6.44 -28.78 11.12
C GLU A 42 -6.91 -30.24 11.02
N ARG A 43 -7.09 -30.91 12.16
CA ARG A 43 -7.62 -32.29 12.19
C ARG A 43 -9.01 -32.41 11.56
N LEU A 44 -9.91 -31.45 11.82
CA LEU A 44 -11.25 -31.43 11.23
C LEU A 44 -11.20 -31.23 9.71
N PHE A 45 -10.37 -30.32 9.22
CA PHE A 45 -10.13 -30.16 7.78
C PHE A 45 -9.60 -31.44 7.14
N GLU A 46 -8.66 -32.12 7.78
CA GLU A 46 -8.09 -33.38 7.27
C GLU A 46 -9.11 -34.52 7.22
N SER A 47 -9.94 -34.67 8.26
CA SER A 47 -11.05 -35.64 8.27
C SER A 47 -12.01 -35.37 7.11
N MET A 48 -12.48 -34.12 7.00
CA MET A 48 -13.40 -33.71 5.95
C MET A 48 -12.84 -33.95 4.54
N LEU A 49 -11.57 -33.62 4.32
CA LEU A 49 -10.89 -33.88 3.04
C LEU A 49 -10.75 -35.38 2.75
N SER A 50 -10.51 -36.19 3.78
CA SER A 50 -10.41 -37.65 3.64
C SER A 50 -11.75 -38.27 3.25
N GLU A 51 -12.82 -37.95 3.99
CA GLU A 51 -14.18 -38.40 3.69
C GLU A 51 -14.64 -37.95 2.30
N CYS A 52 -14.28 -36.73 1.90
CA CYS A 52 -14.61 -36.23 0.56
C CYS A 52 -13.86 -36.99 -0.54
N ARG A 53 -12.55 -37.29 -0.37
CA ARG A 53 -11.78 -38.12 -1.31
C ARG A 53 -12.39 -39.50 -1.47
N ASP A 54 -12.79 -40.09 -0.36
CA ASP A 54 -13.46 -41.38 -0.28
C ASP A 54 -14.80 -41.39 -1.03
N ALA A 55 -15.61 -40.34 -0.91
CA ALA A 55 -16.85 -40.17 -1.66
C ALA A 55 -16.58 -39.98 -3.17
N ILE A 56 -15.60 -39.14 -3.53
CA ILE A 56 -15.20 -38.92 -4.93
C ILE A 56 -14.74 -40.23 -5.58
N GLN A 57 -13.99 -41.06 -4.87
CA GLN A 57 -13.47 -42.32 -5.40
C GLN A 57 -14.60 -43.27 -5.80
N VAL A 58 -15.65 -43.40 -4.97
CA VAL A 58 -16.81 -44.25 -5.31
C VAL A 58 -17.54 -43.71 -6.54
N VAL A 59 -17.78 -42.39 -6.64
CA VAL A 59 -18.40 -41.80 -7.84
C VAL A 59 -17.54 -42.01 -9.08
N ARG A 60 -16.21 -41.91 -8.94
CA ARG A 60 -15.27 -42.13 -10.04
C ARG A 60 -15.28 -43.58 -10.53
N GLU A 61 -15.43 -44.55 -9.64
CA GLU A 61 -15.54 -45.97 -10.01
C GLU A 61 -16.82 -46.24 -10.81
N GLU A 62 -17.93 -45.62 -10.43
CA GLU A 62 -19.21 -45.68 -11.16
C GLU A 62 -19.17 -44.92 -12.51
N LEU A 63 -18.28 -43.93 -12.67
CA LEU A 63 -18.09 -43.21 -13.93
C LEU A 63 -17.32 -44.02 -15.01
N LYS A 64 -16.45 -44.94 -14.60
CA LYS A 64 -15.64 -45.77 -15.52
C LYS A 64 -16.49 -46.58 -16.53
N PRO A 65 -17.59 -47.25 -16.15
CA PRO A 65 -18.44 -47.95 -17.12
C PRO A 65 -19.17 -46.98 -18.08
N ASP A 66 -19.58 -45.81 -17.61
CA ASP A 66 -20.31 -44.78 -18.37
C ASP A 66 -19.42 -44.16 -19.47
N GLN A 67 -18.10 -44.06 -19.21
CA GLN A 67 -17.11 -43.56 -20.17
C GLN A 67 -16.93 -44.48 -21.38
N LYS A 68 -16.93 -45.80 -21.19
CA LYS A 68 -16.82 -46.79 -22.28
C LYS A 68 -18.04 -46.80 -23.20
N GLN A 69 -19.22 -46.41 -22.70
CA GLN A 69 -20.43 -46.25 -23.51
C GLN A 69 -20.46 -44.92 -24.28
N ARG A 70 -19.84 -43.86 -23.75
CA ARG A 70 -19.74 -42.54 -24.41
C ARG A 70 -18.78 -42.50 -25.59
N ASP A 71 -17.73 -43.32 -25.61
CA ASP A 71 -16.85 -43.45 -26.79
C ASP A 71 -17.61 -43.94 -28.04
N TYR A 72 -18.84 -44.47 -27.88
CA TYR A 72 -19.70 -44.92 -28.96
C TYR A 72 -20.78 -43.91 -29.39
N ILE A 73 -21.02 -42.83 -28.62
CA ILE A 73 -22.08 -41.84 -28.89
C ILE A 73 -21.46 -40.44 -28.87
N LEU A 74 -20.83 -40.10 -29.99
CA LEU A 74 -20.46 -38.73 -30.34
C LEU A 74 -21.71 -37.98 -30.78
N GLU A 75 -22.38 -37.30 -29.83
CA GLU A 75 -23.21 -36.09 -30.06
C GLU A 75 -23.85 -35.68 -28.72
N GLY A 76 -23.05 -35.07 -27.85
CA GLY A 76 -23.56 -34.33 -26.69
C GLY A 76 -23.30 -32.85 -26.91
N GLU A 77 -24.31 -31.99 -26.72
CA GLU A 77 -24.11 -30.54 -26.76
C GLU A 77 -22.98 -30.12 -25.79
N PRO A 78 -22.08 -29.21 -26.21
CA PRO A 78 -21.04 -28.68 -25.32
C PRO A 78 -21.68 -28.09 -24.06
N GLY A 79 -21.18 -28.49 -22.88
CA GLY A 79 -21.66 -28.01 -21.58
C GLY A 79 -22.68 -28.91 -20.85
N LYS A 80 -23.27 -29.93 -21.49
CA LYS A 80 -24.21 -30.86 -20.82
C LYS A 80 -23.51 -32.13 -20.31
N VAL A 81 -23.09 -32.11 -19.05
CA VAL A 81 -22.53 -33.30 -18.37
C VAL A 81 -23.61 -34.20 -17.76
N SER A 82 -23.36 -35.51 -17.66
CA SER A 82 -24.29 -36.46 -17.01
C SER A 82 -24.49 -36.11 -15.53
N ASN A 83 -25.58 -36.59 -14.93
CA ASN A 83 -25.84 -36.37 -13.50
C ASN A 83 -24.71 -36.91 -12.62
N LEU A 84 -24.13 -38.06 -12.98
CA LEU A 84 -23.01 -38.65 -12.26
C LEU A 84 -21.73 -37.82 -12.41
N GLN A 85 -21.45 -37.31 -13.61
CA GLN A 85 -20.31 -36.40 -13.84
C GLN A 85 -20.48 -35.07 -13.10
N TYR A 86 -21.70 -34.52 -13.07
CA TYR A 86 -22.00 -33.29 -12.32
C TYR A 86 -21.84 -33.51 -10.81
N LEU A 87 -22.29 -34.66 -10.29
CA LEU A 87 -22.08 -35.04 -8.89
C LEU A 87 -20.58 -35.16 -8.56
N HIS A 88 -19.79 -35.75 -9.45
CA HIS A 88 -18.33 -35.77 -9.30
C HIS A 88 -17.74 -34.36 -9.30
N SER A 89 -18.17 -33.47 -10.19
CA SER A 89 -17.74 -32.06 -10.20
C SER A 89 -18.11 -31.34 -8.89
N TYR A 90 -19.30 -31.57 -8.35
CA TYR A 90 -19.72 -30.99 -7.07
C TYR A 90 -18.87 -31.47 -5.88
N LEU A 91 -18.63 -32.77 -5.78
CA LEU A 91 -17.76 -33.30 -4.73
C LEU A 91 -16.31 -32.79 -4.89
N THR A 92 -15.83 -32.67 -6.13
CA THR A 92 -14.51 -32.09 -6.41
C THR A 92 -14.46 -30.62 -6.01
N TYR A 93 -15.53 -29.85 -6.26
CA TYR A 93 -15.68 -28.48 -5.80
C TYR A 93 -15.60 -28.38 -4.27
N ILE A 94 -16.31 -29.25 -3.53
CA ILE A 94 -16.24 -29.30 -2.06
C ILE A 94 -14.80 -29.56 -1.62
N LYS A 95 -14.15 -30.61 -2.15
CA LYS A 95 -12.76 -30.96 -1.82
C LYS A 95 -11.81 -29.78 -2.03
N LEU A 96 -11.87 -29.13 -3.19
CA LEU A 96 -10.98 -28.01 -3.54
C LEU A 96 -11.29 -26.78 -2.68
N SER A 97 -12.56 -26.47 -2.44
CA SER A 97 -12.97 -25.35 -1.58
C SER A 97 -12.53 -25.56 -0.13
N THR A 98 -12.68 -26.78 0.40
CA THR A 98 -12.17 -27.14 1.74
C THR A 98 -10.64 -27.05 1.80
N ALA A 99 -9.94 -27.49 0.76
CA ALA A 99 -8.48 -27.36 0.68
C ALA A 99 -8.05 -25.89 0.67
N ILE A 100 -8.74 -25.01 -0.08
CA ILE A 100 -8.48 -23.56 -0.07
C ILE A 100 -8.68 -22.99 1.33
N LYS A 101 -9.82 -23.26 1.98
CA LYS A 101 -10.12 -22.81 3.35
C LYS A 101 -9.05 -23.28 4.36
N ARG A 102 -8.60 -24.54 4.28
CA ARG A 102 -7.51 -25.08 5.13
C ARG A 102 -6.21 -24.31 4.93
N ASN A 103 -5.77 -24.14 3.67
CA ASN A 103 -4.51 -23.46 3.38
C ASN A 103 -4.56 -21.98 3.76
N GLU A 104 -5.71 -21.33 3.64
CA GLU A 104 -5.92 -19.96 4.09
C GLU A 104 -5.83 -19.85 5.62
N ASN A 105 -6.46 -20.77 6.36
CA ASN A 105 -6.34 -20.81 7.81
C ASN A 105 -4.87 -21.03 8.25
N MET A 106 -4.14 -21.94 7.60
CA MET A 106 -2.72 -22.15 7.87
C MET A 106 -1.87 -20.91 7.54
N ALA A 107 -2.19 -20.20 6.45
CA ALA A 107 -1.53 -18.94 6.11
C ALA A 107 -1.79 -17.86 7.17
N LYS A 108 -3.03 -17.71 7.65
CA LYS A 108 -3.39 -16.80 8.75
C LYS A 108 -2.63 -17.14 10.04
N GLY A 109 -2.48 -18.43 10.36
CA GLY A 109 -1.68 -18.89 11.50
C GLY A 109 -0.20 -18.53 11.38
N LEU A 110 0.41 -18.80 10.21
CA LEU A 110 1.81 -18.44 9.95
C LEU A 110 2.05 -16.92 9.94
N GLN A 111 1.12 -16.15 9.39
CA GLN A 111 1.22 -14.69 9.42
C GLN A 111 1.18 -14.14 10.85
N ARG A 112 0.31 -14.69 11.72
CA ARG A 112 0.31 -14.34 13.15
C ARG A 112 1.64 -14.70 13.82
N ALA A 113 2.20 -15.87 13.52
CA ALA A 113 3.49 -16.29 14.05
C ALA A 113 4.65 -15.39 13.60
N LEU A 114 4.62 -14.89 12.37
CA LEU A 114 5.60 -13.91 11.86
C LEU A 114 5.55 -12.56 12.60
N LEU A 115 4.34 -12.10 12.92
CA LEU A 115 4.13 -10.81 13.61
C LEU A 115 4.49 -10.88 15.10
N GLN A 116 4.28 -12.03 15.74
CA GLN A 116 4.43 -12.18 17.19
C GLN A 116 5.86 -12.33 17.69
N GLN A 117 6.87 -12.43 16.80
CA GLN A 117 8.32 -12.57 17.11
C GLN A 117 8.57 -13.11 18.54
N GLN A 118 8.14 -14.35 18.80
CA GLN A 118 8.42 -14.97 20.09
C GLN A 118 9.94 -15.16 20.20
N PRO A 119 10.55 -14.86 21.36
CA PRO A 119 11.94 -15.23 21.61
C PRO A 119 12.06 -16.74 21.51
N GLU A 120 13.04 -17.17 20.72
CA GLU A 120 13.36 -18.54 20.32
C GLU A 120 13.23 -19.58 21.45
N ASP A 121 12.53 -20.66 21.14
CA ASP A 121 12.93 -21.99 21.58
C ASP A 121 13.76 -22.55 20.40
N ASP A 122 15.07 -22.77 20.60
CA ASP A 122 16.09 -23.17 19.58
C ASP A 122 15.70 -24.42 18.74
N SER A 123 14.59 -25.07 19.10
CA SER A 123 14.09 -26.31 18.52
C SER A 123 13.05 -26.13 17.40
N LYS A 124 12.49 -24.93 17.18
CA LYS A 124 11.46 -24.68 16.13
C LYS A 124 11.93 -23.69 15.07
N ARG A 125 11.96 -24.14 13.81
CA ARG A 125 12.22 -23.32 12.62
C ARG A 125 11.33 -22.07 12.61
N SER A 126 11.95 -20.90 12.59
CA SER A 126 11.25 -19.62 12.48
C SER A 126 10.43 -19.56 11.17
N PRO A 127 9.19 -19.07 11.22
CA PRO A 127 8.36 -18.93 10.04
C PRO A 127 9.01 -17.94 9.07
N ARG A 128 8.98 -18.24 7.78
CA ARG A 128 9.54 -17.34 6.75
C ARG A 128 8.49 -16.94 5.72
N PRO A 129 8.61 -15.77 5.07
CA PRO A 129 7.69 -15.37 4.01
C PRO A 129 7.56 -16.39 2.87
N GLN A 130 8.60 -17.19 2.59
CA GLN A 130 8.54 -18.26 1.57
C GLN A 130 7.54 -19.36 1.92
N ASP A 131 7.32 -19.64 3.21
CA ASP A 131 6.34 -20.64 3.63
C ASP A 131 4.90 -20.18 3.34
N LEU A 132 4.64 -18.86 3.43
CA LEU A 132 3.37 -18.24 3.01
C LEU A 132 3.19 -18.24 1.49
N ILE A 133 4.24 -17.91 0.73
CA ILE A 133 4.19 -17.93 -0.75
C ILE A 133 3.75 -19.32 -1.24
N ARG A 134 4.35 -20.39 -0.68
CA ARG A 134 4.00 -21.77 -1.02
C ARG A 134 2.51 -22.07 -0.78
N LEU A 135 1.94 -21.54 0.31
CA LEU A 135 0.52 -21.75 0.61
C LEU A 135 -0.40 -21.07 -0.39
N TYR A 136 -0.10 -19.81 -0.74
CA TYR A 136 -0.89 -19.13 -1.76
C TYR A 136 -0.71 -19.73 -3.15
N ASP A 137 0.46 -20.30 -3.48
CA ASP A 137 0.64 -21.07 -4.70
C ASP A 137 -0.26 -22.32 -4.75
N ILE A 138 -0.38 -23.05 -3.65
CA ILE A 138 -1.31 -24.20 -3.54
C ILE A 138 -2.77 -23.74 -3.69
N ILE A 139 -3.15 -22.63 -3.04
CA ILE A 139 -4.50 -22.05 -3.17
C ILE A 139 -4.78 -21.69 -4.63
N LEU A 140 -3.85 -21.02 -5.31
CA LEU A 140 -3.99 -20.64 -6.72
C LEU A 140 -4.09 -21.86 -7.63
N GLN A 141 -3.34 -22.92 -7.37
CA GLN A 141 -3.46 -24.18 -8.12
C GLN A 141 -4.86 -24.79 -7.96
N ASN A 142 -5.40 -24.84 -6.74
CA ASN A 142 -6.76 -25.33 -6.50
C ASN A 142 -7.83 -24.48 -7.21
N LEU A 143 -7.64 -23.15 -7.28
CA LEU A 143 -8.56 -22.26 -8.01
C LEU A 143 -8.52 -22.48 -9.53
N VAL A 144 -7.34 -22.78 -10.08
CA VAL A 144 -7.21 -23.17 -11.50
C VAL A 144 -7.95 -24.48 -11.75
N GLU A 145 -7.83 -25.47 -10.86
CA GLU A 145 -8.59 -26.73 -10.96
C GLU A 145 -10.12 -26.50 -10.87
N LEU A 146 -10.58 -25.55 -10.05
CA LEU A 146 -11.99 -25.19 -9.95
C LEU A 146 -12.56 -24.67 -11.28
N LEU A 147 -11.78 -23.87 -12.03
CA LEU A 147 -12.21 -23.34 -13.35
C LEU A 147 -12.34 -24.46 -14.41
N GLN A 148 -11.71 -25.61 -14.19
CA GLN A 148 -11.68 -26.74 -15.11
C GLN A 148 -12.73 -27.82 -14.78
N LEU A 149 -13.65 -27.56 -13.84
CA LEU A 149 -14.68 -28.51 -13.46
C LEU A 149 -15.69 -28.75 -14.59
N PRO A 150 -15.91 -30.01 -15.02
CA PRO A 150 -16.87 -30.30 -16.08
C PRO A 150 -18.31 -29.92 -15.71
N GLY A 151 -18.99 -29.22 -16.62
CA GLY A 151 -20.38 -28.77 -16.45
C GLY A 151 -20.52 -27.36 -15.86
N LEU A 152 -19.41 -26.63 -15.69
CA LEU A 152 -19.38 -25.25 -15.18
C LEU A 152 -18.74 -24.27 -16.18
N GLU A 153 -18.44 -24.70 -17.40
CA GLU A 153 -17.79 -23.91 -18.43
C GLU A 153 -18.66 -22.71 -18.85
N GLU A 154 -19.97 -22.93 -18.97
CA GLU A 154 -20.95 -21.90 -19.36
C GLU A 154 -21.45 -21.06 -18.17
N ASP A 155 -21.10 -21.43 -16.95
CA ASP A 155 -21.51 -20.71 -15.74
C ASP A 155 -20.65 -19.46 -15.52
N LYS A 156 -20.98 -18.38 -16.25
CA LYS A 156 -20.25 -17.11 -16.20
C LYS A 156 -20.19 -16.51 -14.79
N ALA A 157 -21.19 -16.74 -13.96
CA ALA A 157 -21.18 -16.26 -12.58
C ALA A 157 -20.13 -17.03 -11.76
N PHE A 158 -20.01 -18.34 -11.95
CA PHE A 158 -18.99 -19.17 -11.29
C PHE A 158 -17.59 -18.76 -11.75
N GLN A 159 -17.39 -18.65 -13.07
CA GLN A 159 -16.10 -18.26 -13.65
C GLN A 159 -15.64 -16.88 -13.12
N LYS A 160 -16.56 -15.91 -13.05
CA LYS A 160 -16.25 -14.58 -12.50
C LYS A 160 -15.97 -14.61 -11.00
N GLU A 161 -16.73 -15.39 -10.22
CA GLU A 161 -16.50 -15.57 -8.79
C GLU A 161 -15.11 -16.15 -8.48
N ILE A 162 -14.73 -17.23 -9.17
CA ILE A 162 -13.41 -17.86 -9.01
C ILE A 162 -12.29 -16.94 -9.54
N GLY A 163 -12.56 -16.16 -10.61
CA GLY A 163 -11.65 -15.13 -11.10
C GLY A 163 -11.35 -14.05 -10.05
N LEU A 164 -12.37 -13.55 -9.35
CA LEU A 164 -12.20 -12.57 -8.27
C LEU A 164 -11.43 -13.16 -7.09
N LYS A 165 -11.75 -14.38 -6.66
CA LYS A 165 -10.98 -15.13 -5.64
C LYS A 165 -9.51 -15.26 -6.05
N THR A 166 -9.25 -15.58 -7.32
CA THR A 166 -7.89 -15.70 -7.87
C THR A 166 -7.12 -14.38 -7.77
N LEU A 167 -7.75 -13.24 -8.06
CA LEU A 167 -7.11 -11.92 -7.91
C LEU A 167 -6.73 -11.63 -6.47
N VAL A 168 -7.61 -11.93 -5.49
CA VAL A 168 -7.32 -11.76 -4.06
C VAL A 168 -6.08 -12.57 -3.67
N PHE A 169 -6.04 -13.86 -3.97
CA PHE A 169 -4.90 -14.69 -3.58
C PHE A 169 -3.62 -14.39 -4.38
N LYS A 170 -3.72 -13.90 -5.63
CA LYS A 170 -2.57 -13.35 -6.36
C LYS A 170 -2.01 -12.10 -5.67
N ALA A 171 -2.87 -11.25 -5.12
CA ALA A 171 -2.47 -10.07 -4.37
C ALA A 171 -1.66 -10.47 -3.11
N TYR A 172 -2.18 -11.39 -2.30
CA TYR A 172 -1.46 -11.91 -1.12
C TYR A 172 -0.15 -12.61 -1.48
N ARG A 173 -0.13 -13.45 -2.52
CA ARG A 173 1.11 -14.06 -3.00
C ARG A 173 2.15 -13.00 -3.38
N CYS A 174 1.76 -12.00 -4.18
CA CYS A 174 2.65 -10.92 -4.58
C CYS A 174 3.16 -10.10 -3.38
N PHE A 175 2.31 -9.88 -2.38
CA PHE A 175 2.68 -9.20 -1.14
C PHE A 175 3.81 -9.94 -0.40
N PHE A 176 3.70 -11.25 -0.20
CA PHE A 176 4.75 -12.00 0.51
C PHE A 176 6.02 -12.20 -0.33
N ILE A 177 5.92 -12.20 -1.67
CA ILE A 177 7.10 -12.11 -2.54
C ILE A 177 7.79 -10.75 -2.35
N ALA A 178 7.04 -9.65 -2.29
CA ALA A 178 7.59 -8.32 -2.03
C ALA A 178 8.32 -8.29 -0.69
N GLN A 179 7.70 -8.80 0.37
CA GLN A 179 8.31 -8.95 1.71
C GLN A 179 9.63 -9.75 1.67
N SER A 180 9.69 -10.81 0.86
CA SER A 180 10.94 -11.57 0.66
C SER A 180 12.04 -10.73 0.00
N TYR A 181 11.69 -9.84 -0.94
CA TYR A 181 12.63 -8.92 -1.57
C TYR A 181 13.08 -7.79 -0.63
N VAL A 182 12.20 -7.32 0.25
CA VAL A 182 12.54 -6.36 1.32
C VAL A 182 13.65 -6.93 2.21
N LEU A 183 13.54 -8.21 2.62
CA LEU A 183 14.54 -8.86 3.47
C LEU A 183 15.94 -8.94 2.83
N VAL A 184 16.04 -8.98 1.50
CA VAL A 184 17.30 -9.01 0.76
C VAL A 184 17.67 -7.66 0.15
N LYS A 185 17.06 -6.56 0.64
CA LYS A 185 17.31 -5.17 0.21
C LYS A 185 17.12 -4.90 -1.29
N LYS A 186 16.29 -5.70 -1.97
CA LYS A 186 15.93 -5.50 -3.37
C LYS A 186 14.73 -4.56 -3.47
N TRP A 187 15.00 -3.29 -3.14
CA TRP A 187 13.98 -2.26 -2.94
C TRP A 187 13.12 -2.02 -4.19
N SER A 188 13.75 -1.98 -5.36
CA SER A 188 13.07 -1.71 -6.63
C SER A 188 12.07 -2.81 -7.00
N GLU A 189 12.48 -4.06 -6.84
CA GLU A 189 11.66 -5.23 -7.12
C GLU A 189 10.48 -5.35 -6.15
N ALA A 190 10.74 -5.11 -4.86
CA ALA A 190 9.68 -5.07 -3.85
C ALA A 190 8.65 -3.96 -4.12
N LEU A 191 9.10 -2.76 -4.53
CA LEU A 191 8.20 -1.64 -4.85
C LEU A 191 7.26 -1.98 -6.03
N VAL A 192 7.80 -2.55 -7.11
CA VAL A 192 7.02 -2.97 -8.28
C VAL A 192 6.00 -4.05 -7.91
N LEU A 193 6.37 -4.97 -7.01
CA LEU A 193 5.44 -5.99 -6.53
C LEU A 193 4.32 -5.38 -5.69
N TYR A 194 4.61 -4.41 -4.81
CA TYR A 194 3.57 -3.68 -4.09
C TYR A 194 2.59 -2.96 -5.02
N ASP A 195 3.07 -2.35 -6.11
CA ASP A 195 2.18 -1.77 -7.13
C ASP A 195 1.28 -2.82 -7.79
N ARG A 196 1.83 -4.02 -8.04
CA ARG A 196 1.04 -5.14 -8.55
C ARG A 196 -0.02 -5.62 -7.56
N VAL A 197 0.28 -5.64 -6.25
CA VAL A 197 -0.71 -5.95 -5.21
C VAL A 197 -1.86 -4.94 -5.25
N LEU A 198 -1.55 -3.64 -5.30
CA LEU A 198 -2.57 -2.58 -5.39
C LEU A 198 -3.41 -2.70 -6.66
N LYS A 199 -2.81 -3.06 -7.80
CA LYS A 199 -3.54 -3.30 -9.05
C LYS A 199 -4.59 -4.39 -8.89
N TYR A 200 -4.21 -5.58 -8.40
CA TYR A 200 -5.15 -6.68 -8.19
C TYR A 200 -6.23 -6.32 -7.16
N ALA A 201 -5.85 -5.67 -6.07
CA ALA A 201 -6.76 -5.25 -5.03
C ALA A 201 -7.83 -4.25 -5.53
N ASN A 202 -7.42 -3.28 -6.34
CA ASN A 202 -8.34 -2.30 -6.94
C ASN A 202 -9.27 -2.93 -7.99
N GLU A 203 -8.78 -3.90 -8.76
CA GLU A 203 -9.58 -4.67 -9.71
C GLU A 203 -10.70 -5.44 -8.99
N VAL A 204 -10.36 -6.13 -7.88
CA VAL A 204 -11.35 -6.81 -7.03
C VAL A 204 -12.39 -5.82 -6.49
N ASN A 205 -11.97 -4.66 -5.97
CA ASN A 205 -12.91 -3.66 -5.46
C ASN A 205 -13.88 -3.13 -6.53
N SER A 206 -13.40 -2.99 -7.76
CA SER A 206 -14.19 -2.50 -8.89
C SER A 206 -15.21 -3.55 -9.36
N ASP A 207 -14.78 -4.81 -9.41
CA ASP A 207 -15.55 -5.90 -10.02
C ASP A 207 -16.37 -6.74 -9.02
N ALA A 208 -16.16 -6.54 -7.71
CA ALA A 208 -16.83 -7.28 -6.64
C ALA A 208 -18.35 -7.19 -6.70
N GLY A 209 -18.92 -6.05 -7.15
CA GLY A 209 -20.34 -5.86 -7.48
C GLY A 209 -21.33 -6.77 -6.74
N ALA A 210 -21.96 -7.68 -7.49
CA ALA A 210 -22.93 -8.66 -7.00
C ALA A 210 -22.32 -9.85 -6.25
N PHE A 211 -21.00 -10.05 -6.33
CA PHE A 211 -20.28 -11.17 -5.73
C PHE A 211 -19.78 -10.88 -4.30
N LYS A 212 -20.03 -9.68 -3.76
CA LYS A 212 -19.61 -9.28 -2.40
C LYS A 212 -19.93 -10.34 -1.34
N ASN A 213 -21.11 -10.97 -1.40
CA ASN A 213 -21.48 -12.01 -0.44
C ASN A 213 -20.59 -13.26 -0.53
N SER A 214 -20.19 -13.69 -1.73
CA SER A 214 -19.27 -14.83 -1.91
C SER A 214 -17.82 -14.48 -1.54
N LEU A 215 -17.46 -13.20 -1.57
CA LEU A 215 -16.15 -12.71 -1.17
C LEU A 215 -16.03 -12.43 0.33
N LYS A 216 -17.13 -12.48 1.11
CA LYS A 216 -17.13 -12.16 2.56
C LYS A 216 -16.18 -13.02 3.38
N ASP A 217 -16.00 -14.28 2.96
CA ASP A 217 -15.17 -15.24 3.68
C ASP A 217 -13.67 -15.09 3.33
N LEU A 218 -13.33 -14.26 2.35
CA LEU A 218 -11.95 -13.99 1.97
C LEU A 218 -11.31 -12.93 2.87
N PRO A 219 -9.97 -12.88 2.92
CA PRO A 219 -9.26 -11.78 3.58
C PRO A 219 -9.63 -10.42 2.99
N ASP A 220 -9.74 -9.39 3.84
CA ASP A 220 -10.15 -8.05 3.42
C ASP A 220 -9.07 -7.38 2.56
N VAL A 221 -9.44 -7.12 1.32
CA VAL A 221 -8.59 -6.46 0.33
C VAL A 221 -8.30 -5.00 0.72
N GLN A 222 -9.18 -4.33 1.46
CA GLN A 222 -8.94 -2.96 1.96
C GLN A 222 -7.87 -2.93 3.04
N GLU A 223 -7.86 -3.92 3.93
CA GLU A 223 -6.80 -4.10 4.91
C GLU A 223 -5.46 -4.30 4.19
N LEU A 224 -5.42 -5.17 3.17
CA LEU A 224 -4.21 -5.39 2.36
C LEU A 224 -3.75 -4.10 1.64
N ILE A 225 -4.66 -3.30 1.08
CA ILE A 225 -4.31 -2.01 0.46
C ILE A 225 -3.66 -1.08 1.47
N THR A 226 -4.24 -0.99 2.67
CA THR A 226 -3.74 -0.13 3.74
C THR A 226 -2.35 -0.57 4.18
N GLN A 227 -2.16 -1.89 4.39
CA GLN A 227 -0.88 -2.48 4.74
C GLN A 227 0.17 -2.25 3.65
N VAL A 228 -0.16 -2.45 2.37
CA VAL A 228 0.79 -2.20 1.27
C VAL A 228 1.20 -0.74 1.20
N ARG A 229 0.27 0.20 1.43
CA ARG A 229 0.60 1.63 1.45
C ARG A 229 1.59 1.96 2.57
N SER A 230 1.40 1.43 3.77
CA SER A 230 2.36 1.63 4.87
C SER A 230 3.72 1.01 4.56
N GLU A 231 3.73 -0.22 4.03
CA GLU A 231 4.95 -0.93 3.67
C GLU A 231 5.73 -0.21 2.55
N LYS A 232 5.05 0.38 1.57
CA LYS A 232 5.69 1.20 0.53
C LYS A 232 6.41 2.41 1.12
N CYS A 233 5.78 3.14 2.05
CA CYS A 233 6.41 4.28 2.71
C CYS A 233 7.64 3.84 3.52
N SER A 234 7.50 2.75 4.29
CA SER A 234 8.60 2.16 5.06
C SER A 234 9.77 1.75 4.16
N LEU A 235 9.47 1.07 3.05
CA LEU A 235 10.46 0.64 2.06
C LEU A 235 11.21 1.82 1.44
N GLN A 236 10.51 2.89 1.07
CA GLN A 236 11.14 4.08 0.51
C GLN A 236 12.08 4.76 1.50
N ALA A 237 11.66 4.88 2.77
CA ALA A 237 12.53 5.40 3.83
C ALA A 237 13.77 4.50 4.03
N ALA A 238 13.58 3.19 4.10
CA ALA A 238 14.68 2.23 4.23
C ALA A 238 15.66 2.30 3.05
N ALA A 239 15.16 2.43 1.82
CA ALA A 239 16.00 2.54 0.63
C ALA A 239 16.85 3.83 0.62
N ILE A 240 16.30 4.96 1.09
CA ILE A 240 17.05 6.22 1.21
C ILE A 240 18.16 6.10 2.27
N LEU A 241 17.85 5.50 3.43
CA LEU A 241 18.83 5.30 4.49
C LEU A 241 19.96 4.35 4.05
N ASP A 242 19.63 3.27 3.35
CA ASP A 242 20.60 2.30 2.82
C ASP A 242 21.52 2.92 1.75
N ALA A 243 20.99 3.83 0.92
CA ALA A 243 21.80 4.58 -0.04
C ALA A 243 22.82 5.51 0.64
N ASN A 244 22.47 6.09 1.78
CA ASN A 244 23.39 6.93 2.56
C ASN A 244 24.52 6.13 3.21
N ASP A 245 24.29 4.86 3.58
CA ASP A 245 25.35 3.99 4.11
C ASP A 245 26.36 3.56 3.03
N ALA A 246 25.91 3.35 1.79
CA ALA A 246 26.81 3.11 0.66
C ALA A 246 27.71 4.32 0.39
N HIS A 247 27.17 5.54 0.49
CA HIS A 247 27.96 6.76 0.33
C HIS A 247 28.93 7.02 1.48
N GLN A 248 28.72 6.51 2.70
CA GLN A 248 29.71 6.64 3.78
C GLN A 248 31.00 5.83 3.54
N THR A 249 30.96 4.83 2.65
CA THR A 249 32.13 4.00 2.36
C THR A 249 32.95 4.51 1.17
N GLU A 250 32.33 5.25 0.24
CA GLU A 250 32.99 5.80 -0.96
C GLU A 250 33.14 7.32 -0.98
N THR A 251 32.36 8.08 -0.18
CA THR A 251 32.85 9.41 0.22
C THR A 251 33.89 9.18 1.28
N SER A 252 35.13 8.99 0.80
CA SER A 252 36.31 9.47 1.48
C SER A 252 35.89 10.72 2.23
N SER A 253 35.81 10.63 3.57
CA SER A 253 35.69 11.80 4.42
C SER A 253 36.55 12.87 3.77
N SER A 254 35.91 13.89 3.19
CA SER A 254 36.63 14.98 2.56
C SER A 254 37.24 15.75 3.71
N GLN A 255 38.31 15.16 4.28
CA GLN A 255 39.18 15.80 5.22
C GLN A 255 39.62 17.06 4.49
N VAL A 256 39.11 18.15 5.03
CA VAL A 256 39.32 19.48 4.54
C VAL A 256 40.83 19.70 4.39
N LYS A 257 41.30 19.81 3.14
CA LYS A 257 42.54 20.55 2.81
C LYS A 257 42.23 22.02 2.48
N ASP A 258 41.01 22.47 2.78
CA ASP A 258 40.56 23.84 2.54
C ASP A 258 40.76 24.68 3.81
N ASN A 259 41.84 25.46 3.85
CA ASN A 259 42.24 26.29 5.00
C ASN A 259 41.34 27.53 5.22
N LYS A 260 40.20 27.64 4.53
CA LYS A 260 39.24 28.72 4.77
C LYS A 260 38.59 28.60 6.14
N PRO A 261 38.32 29.72 6.83
CA PRO A 261 37.63 29.68 8.10
C PRO A 261 36.19 29.16 7.95
N LEU A 262 35.65 28.58 9.03
CA LEU A 262 34.29 28.01 9.05
C LEU A 262 33.21 29.00 8.54
N VAL A 263 33.37 30.29 8.84
CA VAL A 263 32.45 31.36 8.42
C VAL A 263 32.25 31.45 6.90
N GLU A 264 33.21 31.02 6.10
CA GLU A 264 33.16 31.06 4.63
C GLU A 264 32.53 29.79 4.01
N ARG A 265 32.18 28.79 4.83
CA ARG A 265 31.80 27.45 4.38
C ARG A 265 30.54 26.89 5.03
N PHE A 266 29.69 27.74 5.60
CA PHE A 266 28.43 27.31 6.24
C PHE A 266 27.50 26.50 5.31
N GLU A 267 27.55 26.77 4.02
CA GLU A 267 26.72 26.08 3.02
C GLU A 267 27.23 24.67 2.66
N THR A 268 28.39 24.24 3.19
CA THR A 268 29.01 22.96 2.86
C THR A 268 29.27 22.15 4.13
N PHE A 269 28.55 21.05 4.30
CA PHE A 269 28.79 20.12 5.41
C PHE A 269 30.09 19.33 5.18
N CYS A 270 31.02 19.41 6.13
CA CYS A 270 32.25 18.65 6.13
C CYS A 270 32.68 18.26 7.54
N LEU A 271 33.33 17.11 7.69
CA LEU A 271 33.97 16.70 8.94
C LEU A 271 35.36 17.34 9.03
N ASP A 272 35.51 18.33 9.91
CA ASP A 272 36.77 19.01 10.18
C ASP A 272 37.23 18.75 11.64
N PRO A 273 38.19 17.83 11.86
CA PRO A 273 38.71 17.53 13.18
C PRO A 273 39.39 18.73 13.86
N SER A 274 39.84 19.73 13.11
CA SER A 274 40.52 20.90 13.66
C SER A 274 39.58 21.78 14.51
N LEU A 275 38.27 21.72 14.25
CA LEU A 275 37.25 22.45 15.02
C LEU A 275 37.14 22.01 16.47
N VAL A 276 37.57 20.79 16.79
CA VAL A 276 37.53 20.22 18.15
C VAL A 276 38.84 20.48 18.91
N THR A 277 39.81 21.14 18.27
CA THR A 277 41.11 21.49 18.86
C THR A 277 41.10 22.90 19.44
N LYS A 278 42.14 23.25 20.21
CA LYS A 278 42.33 24.62 20.73
C LYS A 278 42.69 25.66 19.64
N GLN A 279 42.89 25.23 18.39
CA GLN A 279 43.30 26.08 17.26
C GLN A 279 42.27 26.03 16.12
N ALA A 280 40.97 26.09 16.45
CA ALA A 280 39.91 26.09 15.45
C ALA A 280 39.92 27.38 14.61
N ASN A 281 39.94 27.25 13.29
CA ASN A 281 39.87 28.37 12.34
C ASN A 281 38.40 28.73 12.05
N LEU A 282 37.77 29.47 12.95
CA LEU A 282 36.32 29.76 12.86
C LEU A 282 36.01 30.98 11.96
N VAL A 283 36.81 32.04 12.10
CA VAL A 283 36.61 33.35 11.49
C VAL A 283 37.96 34.04 11.36
N HIS A 284 38.10 34.93 10.38
CA HIS A 284 39.28 35.80 10.29
C HIS A 284 39.33 36.74 11.51
N PHE A 285 40.40 36.63 12.29
CA PHE A 285 40.65 37.52 13.43
C PHE A 285 42.08 38.06 13.40
N PRO A 286 42.29 39.39 13.49
CA PRO A 286 41.26 40.44 13.59
C PRO A 286 40.42 40.55 12.30
N PRO A 287 39.15 41.02 12.39
CA PRO A 287 38.30 41.16 11.21
C PRO A 287 38.92 42.17 10.23
N GLY A 288 38.79 41.89 8.94
CA GLY A 288 39.21 42.82 7.90
C GLY A 288 38.44 44.14 7.97
N PHE A 289 39.12 45.26 7.76
CA PHE A 289 38.47 46.57 7.73
C PHE A 289 37.50 46.66 6.54
N GLN A 290 36.27 47.08 6.83
CA GLN A 290 35.25 47.34 5.81
C GLN A 290 34.86 48.83 5.82
N PRO A 291 34.66 49.46 4.65
CA PRO A 291 34.20 50.84 4.59
C PRO A 291 32.78 50.94 5.15
N ILE A 292 32.59 51.79 6.16
CA ILE A 292 31.27 52.09 6.70
C ILE A 292 30.73 53.30 5.95
N PRO A 293 29.53 53.22 5.33
CA PRO A 293 28.95 54.38 4.65
C PRO A 293 28.69 55.49 5.68
N CYS A 294 29.09 56.72 5.35
CA CYS A 294 28.83 57.87 6.19
C CYS A 294 27.32 58.07 6.37
N LYS A 295 26.93 58.59 7.53
CA LYS A 295 25.53 58.93 7.84
C LYS A 295 24.93 59.76 6.68
N PRO A 296 23.77 59.37 6.11
CA PRO A 296 23.15 60.09 5.01
C PRO A 296 22.87 61.56 5.37
N LEU A 297 22.96 62.42 4.37
CA LEU A 297 22.62 63.83 4.52
C LEU A 297 21.11 63.97 4.73
N PHE A 298 20.70 64.57 5.85
CA PHE A 298 19.30 64.82 6.18
C PHE A 298 19.11 66.32 6.37
N PHE A 299 18.23 66.92 5.55
CA PHE A 299 17.94 68.35 5.62
C PHE A 299 16.70 68.59 6.49
N ASP A 300 16.78 69.56 7.39
CA ASP A 300 15.61 70.05 8.12
C ASP A 300 14.82 71.01 7.23
N LEU A 301 13.86 70.46 6.50
CA LEU A 301 12.98 71.25 5.64
C LEU A 301 11.91 72.02 6.43
N ALA A 302 11.66 71.68 7.70
CA ALA A 302 10.67 72.37 8.52
C ALA A 302 11.09 73.83 8.78
N LEU A 303 12.39 74.09 8.86
CA LEU A 303 12.93 75.44 8.98
C LEU A 303 12.53 76.34 7.80
N ASN A 304 12.41 75.78 6.58
CA ASN A 304 11.98 76.55 5.41
C ASN A 304 10.54 77.06 5.53
N HIS A 305 9.73 76.46 6.40
CA HIS A 305 8.34 76.84 6.63
C HIS A 305 8.18 77.86 7.78
N VAL A 306 9.27 78.28 8.43
CA VAL A 306 9.24 79.38 9.40
C VAL A 306 9.21 80.70 8.64
N ALA A 307 8.01 81.15 8.31
CA ALA A 307 7.75 82.44 7.67
C ALA A 307 6.81 83.29 8.53
N PHE A 308 6.83 84.61 8.33
CA PHE A 308 5.83 85.47 8.94
C PHE A 308 4.44 85.12 8.41
N PRO A 309 3.40 85.25 9.25
CA PRO A 309 2.04 85.16 8.77
C PRO A 309 1.74 86.32 7.80
N PRO A 310 0.70 86.23 6.98
CA PRO A 310 0.20 87.35 6.19
C PRO A 310 -0.03 88.58 7.10
N LEU A 311 0.56 89.72 6.76
CA LEU A 311 0.56 90.94 7.59
C LEU A 311 -0.35 92.04 7.04
N GLU A 312 -1.23 91.71 6.10
CA GLU A 312 -2.12 92.67 5.41
C GLU A 312 -3.00 93.44 6.39
N ASP A 313 -3.47 92.78 7.46
CA ASP A 313 -4.27 93.40 8.53
C ASP A 313 -3.46 94.32 9.46
N LYS A 314 -2.12 94.31 9.35
CA LYS A 314 -1.20 95.16 10.10
C LYS A 314 -0.66 96.32 9.27
N LEU A 315 -0.95 96.36 7.97
CA LEU A 315 -0.62 97.47 7.10
C LEU A 315 -1.75 98.50 7.17
N GLU A 316 -1.47 99.71 7.69
CA GLU A 316 -2.44 100.80 7.72
C GLU A 316 -2.87 101.17 6.28
N GLN A 317 -4.14 100.92 5.96
CA GLN A 317 -4.75 101.34 4.71
C GLN A 317 -4.78 102.86 4.65
N LYS A 318 -3.83 103.49 3.93
CA LYS A 318 -3.92 104.90 3.56
C LYS A 318 -5.15 105.09 2.66
N THR A 319 -6.24 105.57 3.24
CA THR A 319 -7.38 106.11 2.51
C THR A 319 -6.91 107.27 1.63
N LYS A 320 -6.99 107.04 0.32
CA LYS A 320 -6.83 108.07 -0.70
C LYS A 320 -8.02 109.03 -0.62
N SER A 321 -7.78 110.29 -0.27
CA SER A 321 -8.60 111.41 -0.72
C SER A 321 -7.68 112.58 -1.09
N GLY A 322 -7.83 113.08 -2.32
CA GLY A 322 -7.10 114.23 -2.88
C GLY A 322 -7.43 115.53 -2.13
N LEU A 323 -6.80 116.68 -2.37
CA LEU A 323 -6.26 117.26 -3.60
C LEU A 323 -5.54 118.53 -3.13
N THR A 324 -4.24 118.70 -3.35
CA THR A 324 -3.59 120.02 -3.59
C THR A 324 -2.07 119.91 -3.66
N GLY A 325 -1.50 120.48 -4.73
CA GLY A 325 -0.32 121.34 -4.59
C GLY A 325 1.05 120.70 -4.77
N TYR A 326 1.50 120.68 -6.03
CA TYR A 326 2.88 120.99 -6.46
C TYR A 326 3.84 121.51 -5.37
N ILE A 327 4.91 120.77 -5.04
CA ILE A 327 6.30 121.27 -4.94
C ILE A 327 7.29 120.14 -5.25
N LYS A 328 8.21 120.42 -6.19
CA LYS A 328 9.46 119.72 -6.52
C LYS A 328 10.44 119.75 -5.33
N GLY A 329 11.12 118.63 -5.04
CA GLY A 329 12.53 118.70 -4.62
C GLY A 329 13.01 117.78 -3.48
N ILE A 330 14.01 116.97 -3.84
CA ILE A 330 15.33 116.79 -3.16
C ILE A 330 15.41 115.88 -1.90
N PHE A 331 16.44 115.03 -1.91
CA PHE A 331 16.94 113.98 -0.96
C PHE A 331 16.27 112.59 -1.09
N GLY A 332 16.92 111.49 -1.48
CA GLY A 332 18.34 111.20 -1.72
C GLY A 332 19.09 110.82 -0.43
N PHE A 333 19.14 109.52 -0.09
CA PHE A 333 20.22 108.76 0.60
C PHE A 333 19.79 107.27 0.55
N ARG A 334 20.48 106.36 -0.16
CA ARG A 334 21.65 105.54 0.26
C ARG A 334 21.41 104.95 1.67
N SER A 335 21.43 103.63 1.89
CA SER A 335 22.28 102.59 1.31
C SER A 335 21.59 101.23 1.24
#